data_AF-A0A925V898-F1
#
_entry.id   AF-A0A925V898-F1
#
_cell.length_a   1.000
_cell.length_b   1.000
_cell.length_c   1.000
_cell.angle_alpha   90.00
_cell.angle_beta   90.00
_cell.angle_gamma   90.00
#
_symmetry.space_group_name_H-M   'P 1'
#
loop_
_entity.id
_entity.type
_entity.pdbx_description
1 polymer ?
#
loop_
_entity_poly.entity_id
_entity_poly.type
_entity_poly.pdbx_seq_one_letter_code
_entity_poly.pdbx_strand_id
1 'polypeptide(L)'
;MSHLRRYLERTAALPADELDMAVRRQQIYGGSIDSVLLELELVDAHTLGELLVHACGLPLAPFEMIDDERDRPWAALPDDVLEIGWAVPLVERGDQVWIAVHPDLPNERLGALYRAVPNVHPFVIPECCLEKIAAERSSSVVPQRYAVLCVAYLSALRRRPSVSDIGFPMLHDPGSGGSAGVPLFDLPPQRVRATTGPPPGESQPIAIDRDPPDEPEDEFERRATIVFEPGAIERVIAASHKRTQPPVAPPPRASPPGEPLLAQPLTIESAAIEAISEPIPLVRTELSPTMTAAPVQRDADAPRSGSPPGITDSGPLA
;
A
#
# COMPACT_ATOMS: atom_id res chain seq x y z
N MET A 1 8.71 9.52 -11.29
CA MET A 1 9.50 8.49 -10.58
C MET A 1 8.81 8.24 -9.26
N SER A 2 8.46 6.98 -8.97
CA SER A 2 7.69 6.60 -7.78
C SER A 2 8.44 6.80 -6.46
N HIS A 3 7.69 6.93 -5.36
CA HIS A 3 8.24 7.00 -4.01
C HIS A 3 9.01 5.71 -3.65
N LEU A 4 8.42 4.55 -3.94
CA LEU A 4 9.04 3.25 -3.69
C LEU A 4 10.34 3.07 -4.46
N ARG A 5 10.38 3.40 -5.76
CA ARG A 5 11.63 3.30 -6.54
C ARG A 5 12.73 4.20 -5.95
N ARG A 6 12.41 5.45 -5.64
CA ARG A 6 13.38 6.37 -5.00
C ARG A 6 13.91 5.80 -3.69
N TYR A 7 13.04 5.18 -2.90
CA TYR A 7 13.40 4.56 -1.63
C TYR A 7 14.36 3.37 -1.85
N LEU A 8 14.05 2.47 -2.78
CA LEU A 8 14.88 1.30 -3.10
C LEU A 8 16.28 1.71 -3.61
N GLU A 9 16.35 2.68 -4.53
CA GLU A 9 17.62 3.21 -5.05
C GLU A 9 18.49 3.83 -3.94
N ARG A 10 17.86 4.54 -3.00
CA ARG A 10 18.58 5.22 -1.90
C ARG A 10 19.07 4.26 -0.82
N THR A 11 18.30 3.21 -0.54
CA THR A 11 18.56 2.29 0.58
C THR A 11 19.33 1.04 0.16
N ALA A 12 19.42 0.77 -1.15
CA ALA A 12 19.95 -0.48 -1.69
C ALA A 12 19.27 -1.72 -1.06
N ALA A 13 17.96 -1.61 -0.79
CA ALA A 13 17.17 -2.70 -0.21
C ALA A 13 17.03 -3.90 -1.18
N LEU A 14 17.32 -3.69 -2.47
CA LEU A 14 17.45 -4.73 -3.49
C LEU A 14 18.80 -4.58 -4.20
N PRO A 15 19.39 -5.70 -4.70
CA PRO A 15 20.48 -5.66 -5.67
C PRO A 15 20.16 -4.75 -6.87
N ALA A 16 21.16 -4.03 -7.36
CA ALA A 16 20.97 -3.03 -8.42
C ALA A 16 20.51 -3.66 -9.74
N ASP A 17 20.98 -4.87 -10.05
CA ASP A 17 20.60 -5.64 -11.23
C ASP A 17 19.13 -6.12 -11.17
N GLU A 18 18.66 -6.54 -9.99
CA GLU A 18 17.26 -6.89 -9.76
C GLU A 18 16.34 -5.67 -9.90
N LEU A 19 16.74 -4.52 -9.35
CA LEU A 19 15.99 -3.28 -9.50
C LEU A 19 15.95 -2.80 -10.96
N ASP A 20 17.06 -2.91 -11.70
CA ASP A 20 17.11 -2.60 -13.12
C ASP A 20 16.24 -3.55 -13.96
N MET A 21 16.15 -4.82 -13.58
CA MET A 21 15.24 -5.78 -14.20
C MET A 21 13.78 -5.39 -13.95
N ALA A 22 13.42 -5.03 -12.71
CA ALA A 22 12.09 -4.57 -12.35
C ALA A 22 11.71 -3.28 -13.12
N VAL A 23 12.60 -2.28 -13.19
CA VAL A 23 12.36 -1.05 -13.95
C VAL A 23 12.15 -1.32 -15.44
N ARG A 24 12.95 -2.21 -16.04
CA ARG A 24 12.78 -2.61 -17.44
C ARG A 24 11.44 -3.30 -17.67
N ARG A 25 11.04 -4.20 -16.78
CA ARG A 25 9.73 -4.87 -16.86
C ARG A 25 8.57 -3.88 -16.71
N GLN A 26 8.68 -2.92 -15.79
CA GLN A 26 7.72 -1.82 -15.63
C GLN A 26 7.58 -1.00 -16.92
N GLN A 27 8.69 -0.70 -17.62
CA GLN A 27 8.65 0.04 -18.89
C GLN A 27 7.94 -0.73 -20.01
N ILE A 28 8.02 -2.06 -20.02
CA ILE A 28 7.42 -2.92 -21.06
C ILE A 28 5.93 -3.14 -20.82
N TYR A 29 5.55 -3.50 -19.59
CA TYR A 29 4.18 -3.92 -19.26
C TYR A 29 3.37 -2.83 -18.56
N GLY A 30 4.00 -1.73 -18.14
CA GLY A 30 3.37 -0.69 -17.33
C GLY A 30 3.05 -1.17 -15.91
N GLY A 31 2.25 -0.36 -15.24
CA GLY A 31 1.90 -0.50 -13.82
C GLY A 31 2.94 0.14 -12.89
N SER A 32 2.69 -0.04 -11.61
CA SER A 32 3.54 0.42 -10.52
C SER A 32 4.76 -0.49 -10.33
N ILE A 33 5.78 0.02 -9.63
CA ILE A 33 6.98 -0.77 -9.35
C ILE A 33 6.69 -1.89 -8.35
N ASP A 34 5.78 -1.68 -7.38
CA ASP A 34 5.37 -2.69 -6.39
C ASP A 34 4.70 -3.91 -7.03
N SER A 35 3.79 -3.73 -7.99
CA SER A 35 3.23 -4.85 -8.76
C SER A 35 4.32 -5.65 -9.45
N VAL A 36 5.30 -4.97 -10.05
CA VAL A 36 6.40 -5.62 -10.78
C VAL A 36 7.34 -6.38 -9.84
N LEU A 37 7.60 -5.87 -8.64
CA LEU A 37 8.41 -6.57 -7.64
C LEU A 37 7.74 -7.88 -7.19
N LEU A 38 6.41 -7.89 -7.02
CA LEU A 38 5.65 -9.10 -6.72
C LEU A 38 5.65 -10.09 -7.90
N GLU A 39 5.47 -9.61 -9.12
CA GLU A 39 5.47 -10.47 -10.33
C GLU A 39 6.79 -11.20 -10.56
N LEU A 40 7.89 -10.54 -10.24
CA LEU A 40 9.24 -11.08 -10.37
C LEU A 40 9.67 -11.86 -9.12
N GLU A 41 8.81 -11.95 -8.10
CA GLU A 41 9.09 -12.59 -6.83
C GLU A 41 10.38 -12.07 -6.16
N LEU A 42 10.72 -10.79 -6.40
CA LEU A 42 11.90 -10.14 -5.83
C LEU A 42 11.70 -9.78 -4.35
N VAL A 43 10.45 -9.64 -3.94
CA VAL A 43 10.04 -9.40 -2.55
C VAL A 43 8.78 -10.21 -2.27
N ASP A 44 8.66 -10.73 -1.05
CA ASP A 44 7.40 -11.28 -0.58
C ASP A 44 6.42 -10.15 -0.18
N ALA A 45 5.17 -10.53 0.08
CA ALA A 45 4.09 -9.59 0.41
C ALA A 45 4.34 -8.79 1.71
N HIS A 46 4.92 -9.40 2.74
CA HIS A 46 5.18 -8.71 4.00
C HIS A 46 6.33 -7.72 3.85
N THR A 47 7.42 -8.15 3.21
CA THR A 47 8.56 -7.29 2.87
C THR A 47 8.12 -6.10 2.03
N LEU A 48 7.25 -6.33 1.03
CA LEU A 48 6.68 -5.23 0.25
C LEU A 48 5.88 -4.25 1.13
N GLY A 49 5.05 -4.75 2.04
CA GLY A 49 4.29 -3.92 2.95
C GLY A 49 5.17 -3.00 3.80
N GLU A 50 6.27 -3.52 4.33
CA GLU A 50 7.26 -2.73 5.08
C GLU A 50 7.95 -1.68 4.20
N LEU A 51 8.38 -2.06 3.00
CA LEU A 51 9.00 -1.15 2.04
C LEU A 51 8.05 0.00 1.64
N LEU A 52 6.76 -0.29 1.44
CA LEU A 52 5.74 0.70 1.13
C LEU A 52 5.54 1.70 2.29
N VAL A 53 5.45 1.21 3.53
CA VAL A 53 5.35 2.07 4.72
C VAL A 53 6.54 3.02 4.80
N HIS A 54 7.76 2.50 4.62
CA HIS A 54 8.97 3.31 4.68
C HIS A 54 9.11 4.30 3.52
N ALA A 55 8.68 3.92 2.31
CA ALA A 55 8.77 4.76 1.13
C ALA A 55 7.76 5.91 1.13
N CYS A 56 6.52 5.63 1.54
CA CYS A 56 5.40 6.58 1.50
C CYS A 56 5.22 7.35 2.80
N GLY A 57 5.75 6.84 3.93
CA GLY A 57 5.53 7.44 5.26
C GLY A 57 4.08 7.31 5.73
N LEU A 58 3.35 6.32 5.21
CA LEU A 58 1.95 6.04 5.52
C LEU A 58 1.83 4.63 6.11
N PRO A 59 0.87 4.38 7.02
CA PRO A 59 0.61 3.04 7.51
C PRO A 59 0.08 2.13 6.38
N LEU A 60 0.34 0.83 6.47
CA LEU A 60 -0.24 -0.16 5.57
C LEU A 60 -1.71 -0.40 5.96
N ALA A 61 -2.61 -0.54 4.98
CA ALA A 61 -4.00 -0.83 5.29
C ALA A 61 -4.15 -2.25 5.89
N PRO A 62 -4.95 -2.42 6.95
CA PRO A 62 -5.31 -3.74 7.47
C PRO A 62 -5.97 -4.59 6.37
N PHE A 63 -5.63 -5.89 6.32
CA PHE A 63 -6.12 -6.76 5.24
C PHE A 63 -7.65 -6.85 5.24
N GLU A 64 -8.28 -6.78 6.40
CA GLU A 64 -9.74 -6.86 6.55
C GLU A 64 -10.44 -5.70 5.82
N MET A 65 -9.79 -4.54 5.73
CA MET A 65 -10.35 -3.36 5.06
C MET A 65 -10.21 -3.43 3.53
N ILE A 66 -9.22 -4.19 3.05
CA ILE A 66 -9.00 -4.45 1.64
C ILE A 66 -9.93 -5.59 1.18
N ASP A 67 -10.05 -6.65 1.98
CA ASP A 67 -10.84 -7.85 1.67
C ASP A 67 -12.35 -7.60 1.79
N ASP A 68 -12.80 -6.76 2.72
CA ASP A 68 -14.24 -6.49 2.90
C ASP A 68 -14.81 -5.70 1.71
N GLU A 69 -15.74 -6.33 0.98
CA GLU A 69 -16.39 -5.79 -0.21
C GLU A 69 -17.64 -4.95 0.12
N ARG A 70 -18.01 -4.83 1.40
CA ARG A 70 -19.31 -4.25 1.79
C ARG A 70 -19.24 -2.75 2.05
N ASP A 71 -20.19 -2.03 1.42
CA ASP A 71 -20.58 -0.65 1.72
C ASP A 71 -19.44 0.36 1.82
N ARG A 72 -18.54 0.39 0.82
CA ARG A 72 -17.51 1.43 0.74
C ARG A 72 -18.16 2.81 0.58
N PRO A 73 -17.71 3.84 1.32
CA PRO A 73 -18.27 5.19 1.24
C PRO A 73 -17.75 5.92 -0.01
N TRP A 74 -18.13 5.46 -1.20
CA TRP A 74 -17.66 6.02 -2.49
C TRP A 74 -17.91 7.53 -2.61
N ALA A 75 -19.01 8.02 -2.05
CA ALA A 75 -19.38 9.43 -2.08
C ALA A 75 -18.51 10.31 -1.15
N ALA A 76 -17.67 9.72 -0.30
CA ALA A 76 -16.80 10.47 0.62
C ALA A 76 -15.56 11.06 -0.07
N LEU A 77 -15.20 10.57 -1.26
CA LEU A 77 -14.06 11.06 -2.02
C LEU A 77 -14.49 11.83 -3.27
N PRO A 78 -13.73 12.87 -3.66
CA PRO A 78 -13.95 13.55 -4.94
C PRO A 78 -13.89 12.59 -6.13
N ASP A 79 -14.79 12.78 -7.11
CA ASP A 79 -14.87 11.92 -8.29
C ASP A 79 -13.57 11.90 -9.11
N ASP A 80 -12.86 13.02 -9.20
CA ASP A 80 -11.59 13.12 -9.94
C ASP A 80 -10.50 12.23 -9.32
N VAL A 81 -10.44 12.15 -7.99
CA VAL A 81 -9.50 11.27 -7.28
C VAL A 81 -9.83 9.80 -7.54
N LEU A 82 -11.12 9.46 -7.51
CA LEU A 82 -11.59 8.10 -7.73
C LEU A 82 -11.44 7.66 -9.20
N GLU A 83 -11.71 8.54 -10.16
CA GLU A 83 -11.60 8.26 -11.60
C GLU A 83 -10.16 8.01 -12.03
N ILE A 84 -9.21 8.77 -11.48
CA ILE A 84 -7.80 8.56 -11.81
C ILE A 84 -7.23 7.34 -11.02
N GLY A 85 -7.94 6.82 -10.02
CA GLY A 85 -7.57 5.59 -9.30
C GLY A 85 -6.42 5.77 -8.29
N TRP A 86 -6.14 7.01 -7.88
CA TRP A 86 -5.05 7.28 -6.95
C TRP A 86 -5.39 6.98 -5.49
N ALA A 87 -6.68 7.04 -5.16
CA ALA A 87 -7.16 6.69 -3.84
C ALA A 87 -8.58 6.14 -3.92
N VAL A 88 -8.90 5.25 -2.99
CA VAL A 88 -10.22 4.63 -2.86
C VAL A 88 -10.65 4.65 -1.40
N PRO A 89 -11.95 4.75 -1.09
CA PRO A 89 -12.42 4.69 0.27
C PRO A 89 -12.34 3.24 0.77
N LEU A 90 -11.89 3.06 2.01
CA LEU A 90 -11.89 1.76 2.68
C LEU A 90 -13.15 1.60 3.53
N VAL A 91 -13.32 2.48 4.51
CA VAL A 91 -14.42 2.43 5.48
C VAL A 91 -14.66 3.82 6.07
N GLU A 92 -15.90 4.09 6.47
CA GLU A 92 -16.25 5.26 7.27
C GLU A 92 -16.44 4.83 8.73
N ARG A 93 -15.76 5.50 9.66
CA ARG A 93 -15.85 5.23 11.10
C ARG A 93 -16.09 6.52 11.86
N GLY A 94 -17.33 6.74 12.29
CA GLY A 94 -17.70 7.98 12.97
C GLY A 94 -17.64 9.15 12.00
N ASP A 95 -16.79 10.14 12.27
CA ASP A 95 -16.54 11.30 11.41
C ASP A 95 -15.26 11.17 10.57
N GLN A 96 -14.67 9.97 10.53
CA GLN A 96 -13.41 9.69 9.87
C GLN A 96 -13.59 8.84 8.62
N VAL A 97 -12.94 9.24 7.54
CA VAL A 97 -12.92 8.48 6.27
C VAL A 97 -11.55 7.84 6.13
N TRP A 98 -11.51 6.51 6.15
CA TRP A 98 -10.27 5.76 5.97
C TRP A 98 -10.13 5.45 4.49
N ILE A 99 -8.96 5.72 3.92
CA ILE A 99 -8.72 5.59 2.49
C ILE A 99 -7.47 4.76 2.21
N ALA A 100 -7.49 4.04 1.11
CA ALA A 100 -6.31 3.44 0.53
C ALA A 100 -5.77 4.38 -0.54
N VAL A 101 -4.45 4.57 -0.57
CA VAL A 101 -3.76 5.42 -1.54
C VAL A 101 -2.73 4.64 -2.35
N HIS A 102 -2.59 5.03 -3.61
CA HIS A 102 -1.59 4.50 -4.53
C HIS A 102 -0.18 4.88 -4.06
N PRO A 103 0.80 3.96 -4.12
CA PRO A 103 2.17 4.22 -3.64
C PRO A 103 2.88 5.31 -4.44
N ASP A 104 2.44 5.55 -5.67
CA ASP A 104 2.99 6.61 -6.53
C ASP A 104 2.37 7.98 -6.27
N LEU A 105 1.37 8.12 -5.39
CA LEU A 105 0.61 9.37 -5.14
C LEU A 105 1.51 10.56 -4.85
N PRO A 106 1.57 11.60 -5.72
CA PRO A 106 2.31 12.81 -5.45
C PRO A 106 1.85 13.45 -4.15
N ASN A 107 2.82 13.90 -3.36
CA ASN A 107 2.58 14.60 -2.09
C ASN A 107 1.64 15.81 -2.26
N GLU A 108 1.68 16.50 -3.39
CA GLU A 108 0.82 17.64 -3.67
C GLU A 108 -0.66 17.21 -3.79
N ARG A 109 -0.91 16.04 -4.39
CA ARG A 109 -2.24 15.45 -4.53
C ARG A 109 -2.74 14.87 -3.22
N LEU A 110 -1.88 14.20 -2.45
CA LEU A 110 -2.21 13.77 -1.08
C LEU A 110 -2.54 14.98 -0.19
N GLY A 111 -1.75 16.06 -0.28
CA GLY A 111 -2.01 17.32 0.41
C GLY A 111 -3.32 17.98 -0.01
N ALA A 112 -3.70 17.88 -1.28
CA ALA A 112 -5.00 18.35 -1.76
C ALA A 112 -6.15 17.52 -1.19
N LEU A 113 -5.97 16.19 -1.09
CA LEU A 113 -6.96 15.28 -0.52
C LEU A 113 -7.23 15.58 0.97
N TYR A 114 -6.18 15.83 1.76
CA TYR A 114 -6.31 16.26 3.15
C TYR A 114 -7.11 17.57 3.33
N ARG A 115 -7.10 18.46 2.33
CA ARG A 115 -7.87 19.71 2.36
C ARG A 115 -9.31 19.53 1.87
N ALA A 116 -9.53 18.62 0.92
CA ALA A 116 -10.83 18.38 0.31
C ALA A 116 -11.73 17.50 1.19
N VAL A 117 -11.15 16.53 1.90
CA VAL A 117 -11.87 15.55 2.72
C VAL A 117 -11.48 15.74 4.19
N PRO A 118 -12.37 16.25 5.05
CA PRO A 118 -12.07 16.41 6.47
C PRO A 118 -11.86 15.04 7.12
N ASN A 119 -11.00 14.98 8.15
CA ASN A 119 -10.74 13.78 8.96
C ASN A 119 -10.37 12.52 8.15
N VAL A 120 -9.65 12.71 7.03
CA VAL A 120 -9.20 11.59 6.21
C VAL A 120 -7.97 10.89 6.83
N HIS A 121 -8.00 9.56 6.86
CA HIS A 121 -6.91 8.70 7.35
C HIS A 121 -6.38 7.83 6.22
N PRO A 122 -5.25 8.20 5.59
CA PRO A 122 -4.72 7.44 4.48
C PRO A 122 -3.85 6.27 4.92
N PHE A 123 -4.01 5.17 4.19
CA PHE A 123 -3.19 3.98 4.25
C PHE A 123 -2.60 3.70 2.87
N VAL A 124 -1.33 3.30 2.80
CA VAL A 124 -0.75 2.81 1.55
C VAL A 124 -1.14 1.35 1.35
N ILE A 125 -1.42 0.96 0.11
CA ILE A 125 -1.60 -0.44 -0.33
C ILE A 125 -0.93 -0.63 -1.69
N PRO A 126 -0.56 -1.86 -2.09
CA PRO A 126 -0.03 -2.08 -3.43
C PRO A 126 -1.09 -1.84 -4.51
N GLU A 127 -0.65 -1.51 -5.72
CA GLU A 127 -1.50 -1.23 -6.88
C GLU A 127 -2.47 -2.39 -7.18
N CYS A 128 -2.03 -3.65 -7.05
CA CYS A 128 -2.88 -4.81 -7.28
C CYS A 128 -4.11 -4.85 -6.34
N CYS A 129 -4.00 -4.31 -5.12
CA CYS A 129 -5.12 -4.17 -4.19
C CYS A 129 -6.02 -2.97 -4.53
N LEU A 130 -5.47 -1.88 -5.06
CA LEU A 130 -6.29 -0.77 -5.56
C LEU A 130 -7.14 -1.20 -6.75
N GLU A 131 -6.58 -1.98 -7.66
CA GLU A 131 -7.28 -2.51 -8.83
C GLU A 131 -8.43 -3.46 -8.43
N LYS A 132 -8.25 -4.24 -7.35
CA LYS A 132 -9.36 -4.99 -6.73
C LYS A 132 -10.50 -4.04 -6.34
N ILE A 133 -10.19 -3.04 -5.53
CA ILE A 133 -11.19 -2.12 -4.99
C ILE A 133 -11.85 -1.28 -6.10
N ALA A 134 -11.09 -0.85 -7.11
CA ALA A 134 -11.62 -0.12 -8.27
C ALA A 134 -12.59 -0.98 -9.12
N ALA A 135 -12.32 -2.29 -9.24
CA ALA A 135 -13.22 -3.21 -9.90
C ALA A 135 -14.56 -3.34 -9.13
N GLU A 136 -14.54 -3.30 -7.80
CA GLU A 136 -15.76 -3.28 -6.97
C GLU A 136 -16.64 -2.05 -7.29
N ARG A 137 -16.05 -0.85 -7.39
CA ARG A 137 -16.79 0.39 -7.71
C ARG A 137 -17.56 0.30 -9.02
N SER A 138 -16.93 -0.33 -10.02
CA SER A 138 -17.44 -0.41 -11.39
C SER A 138 -18.23 -1.70 -11.66
N SER A 139 -18.40 -2.56 -10.66
CA SER A 139 -18.95 -3.92 -10.82
C SER A 139 -18.26 -4.69 -11.96
N SER A 140 -16.95 -4.50 -12.09
CA SER A 140 -16.11 -5.10 -13.13
C SER A 140 -15.28 -6.25 -12.58
N VAL A 141 -14.60 -6.96 -13.48
CA VAL A 141 -13.63 -8.00 -13.12
C VAL A 141 -12.24 -7.36 -13.03
N VAL A 142 -11.50 -7.71 -11.99
CA VAL A 142 -10.09 -7.30 -11.82
C VAL A 142 -9.27 -7.84 -12.98
N PRO A 143 -8.40 -7.03 -13.63
CA PRO A 143 -7.51 -7.54 -14.67
C PRO A 143 -6.71 -8.75 -14.17
N GLN A 144 -6.62 -9.81 -14.98
CA GLN A 144 -6.04 -11.10 -14.55
C GLN A 144 -4.66 -10.96 -13.90
N ARG A 145 -3.81 -10.08 -14.46
CA ARG A 145 -2.48 -9.75 -13.92
C ARG A 145 -2.56 -9.34 -12.45
N TYR A 146 -3.45 -8.40 -12.10
CA TYR A 146 -3.60 -7.91 -10.74
C TYR A 146 -4.38 -8.87 -9.85
N ALA A 147 -5.33 -9.63 -10.39
CA ALA A 147 -6.10 -10.61 -9.63
C ALA A 147 -5.19 -11.65 -8.96
N VAL A 148 -4.23 -12.21 -9.71
CA VAL A 148 -3.27 -13.20 -9.17
C VAL A 148 -2.41 -12.60 -8.07
N LEU A 149 -1.85 -11.40 -8.29
CA LEU A 149 -1.02 -10.72 -7.30
C LEU A 149 -1.80 -10.34 -6.05
N CYS A 150 -3.03 -9.85 -6.21
CA CYS A 150 -3.89 -9.44 -5.11
C CYS A 150 -4.26 -10.64 -4.22
N VAL A 151 -4.64 -11.77 -4.82
CA VAL A 151 -4.94 -13.00 -4.08
C VAL A 151 -3.71 -13.52 -3.34
N ALA A 152 -2.54 -13.54 -3.98
CA ALA A 152 -1.30 -13.96 -3.34
C ALA A 152 -0.92 -13.05 -2.16
N TYR A 153 -1.00 -11.72 -2.38
CA TYR A 153 -0.71 -10.71 -1.38
C TYR A 153 -1.63 -10.80 -0.17
N LEU A 154 -2.96 -10.81 -0.39
CA LEU A 154 -3.94 -10.93 0.70
C LEU A 154 -3.84 -12.26 1.43
N SER A 155 -3.56 -13.36 0.71
CA SER A 155 -3.36 -14.68 1.32
C SER A 155 -2.14 -14.70 2.24
N ALA A 156 -1.04 -14.05 1.85
CA ALA A 156 0.14 -13.90 2.67
C ALA A 156 -0.17 -13.08 3.93
N LEU A 157 -0.82 -11.91 3.79
CA LEU A 157 -1.18 -11.08 4.95
C LEU A 157 -2.15 -11.76 5.93
N ARG A 158 -3.06 -12.60 5.42
CA ARG A 158 -4.01 -13.37 6.25
C ARG A 158 -3.32 -14.44 7.08
N ARG A 159 -2.24 -15.03 6.55
CA ARG A 159 -1.42 -15.99 7.29
C ARG A 159 -0.64 -15.18 8.31
N ARG A 160 -1.02 -15.27 9.59
CA ARG A 160 -0.18 -14.73 10.65
C ARG A 160 1.22 -15.31 10.47
N PRO A 161 2.30 -14.50 10.46
CA PRO A 161 3.65 -15.03 10.45
C PRO A 161 3.74 -15.95 11.66
N SER A 162 3.78 -17.26 11.40
CA SER A 162 3.91 -18.24 12.46
C SER A 162 5.25 -17.94 13.12
N VAL A 163 5.26 -17.77 14.45
CA VAL A 163 6.48 -17.41 15.19
C VAL A 163 7.60 -18.44 14.97
N SER A 164 7.26 -19.61 14.45
CA SER A 164 8.17 -20.69 14.04
C SER A 164 8.95 -20.43 12.73
N ASP A 165 8.51 -19.49 11.88
CA ASP A 165 9.14 -19.17 10.58
C ASP A 165 10.15 -18.00 10.66
N ILE A 166 10.40 -17.46 11.86
CA ILE A 166 11.66 -16.74 12.13
C ILE A 166 12.77 -17.78 12.29
N GLY A 167 12.89 -18.64 11.28
CA GLY A 167 14.10 -19.41 11.03
C GLY A 167 15.17 -18.38 10.73
N PHE A 168 16.14 -18.26 11.63
CA PHE A 168 17.43 -17.66 11.33
C PHE A 168 17.79 -17.99 9.89
N PRO A 169 18.24 -17.02 9.08
CA PRO A 169 18.64 -17.28 7.70
C PRO A 169 19.57 -18.47 7.76
N MET A 170 19.09 -19.61 7.26
CA MET A 170 19.94 -20.76 7.07
C MET A 170 20.98 -20.25 6.11
N LEU A 171 22.16 -19.90 6.65
CA LEU A 171 23.35 -19.81 5.85
C LEU A 171 23.33 -21.09 5.05
N HIS A 172 23.06 -20.97 3.75
CA HIS A 172 23.45 -21.98 2.80
C HIS A 172 24.93 -22.17 3.06
N ASP A 173 25.26 -23.26 3.74
CA ASP A 173 26.62 -23.72 3.94
C ASP A 173 27.01 -24.38 2.61
N PRO A 174 27.81 -23.75 1.75
CA PRO A 174 28.26 -24.39 0.52
C PRO A 174 29.34 -25.45 0.77
N GLY A 175 29.50 -25.94 2.01
CA GLY A 175 30.71 -26.65 2.43
C GLY A 175 30.50 -27.80 3.42
N SER A 176 29.42 -28.57 3.35
CA SER A 176 29.38 -29.85 4.08
C SER A 176 30.15 -30.94 3.32
N GLY A 177 31.46 -30.77 3.29
CA GLY A 177 32.43 -31.76 2.84
C GLY A 177 33.55 -31.87 3.87
N GLY A 178 33.60 -32.99 4.57
CA GLY A 178 34.84 -33.45 5.20
C GLY A 178 35.03 -33.07 6.67
N SER A 179 34.62 -34.02 7.51
CA SER A 179 35.22 -34.35 8.80
C SER A 179 36.74 -34.10 8.87
N ALA A 180 37.20 -33.26 9.80
CA ALA A 180 38.45 -33.41 10.55
C ALA A 180 38.46 -32.40 11.71
N GLY A 181 38.81 -32.89 12.89
CA GLY A 181 38.53 -32.23 14.17
C GLY A 181 39.46 -31.10 14.58
N VAL A 182 38.98 -30.33 15.55
CA VAL A 182 39.77 -29.46 16.44
C VAL A 182 38.99 -29.29 17.77
N PRO A 183 39.61 -28.82 18.87
CA PRO A 183 39.61 -29.54 20.12
C PRO A 183 38.65 -28.96 21.15
N LEU A 184 38.31 -29.86 22.07
CA LEU A 184 37.72 -29.67 23.39
C LEU A 184 38.13 -28.34 24.08
N PHE A 185 37.19 -27.40 24.17
CA PHE A 185 37.23 -26.31 25.14
C PHE A 185 36.40 -26.69 26.36
N ASP A 186 37.09 -26.77 27.49
CA ASP A 186 36.60 -27.15 28.81
C ASP A 186 35.84 -25.96 29.44
N LEU A 187 34.53 -26.10 29.68
CA LEU A 187 33.71 -25.13 30.39
C LEU A 187 33.25 -25.72 31.73
N PRO A 188 33.32 -24.95 32.83
CA PRO A 188 33.05 -25.44 34.18
C PRO A 188 31.54 -25.70 34.42
N PRO A 189 31.19 -26.67 35.28
CA PRO A 189 29.82 -27.09 35.51
C PRO A 189 29.02 -26.05 36.31
N GLN A 190 27.96 -25.50 35.71
CA GLN A 190 26.94 -24.76 36.45
C GLN A 190 26.08 -25.73 37.28
N ARG A 191 26.12 -25.55 38.60
CA ARG A 191 25.24 -26.22 39.56
C ARG A 191 23.81 -25.68 39.41
N VAL A 192 22.94 -26.45 38.77
CA VAL A 192 21.49 -26.26 38.84
C VAL A 192 21.00 -26.77 40.20
N ARG A 193 20.42 -25.86 40.99
CA ARG A 193 19.88 -26.12 42.32
C ARG A 193 18.47 -26.70 42.15
N ALA A 194 18.29 -27.98 42.47
CA ALA A 194 17.02 -28.66 42.43
C ALA A 194 16.10 -28.18 43.58
N THR A 195 14.94 -27.63 43.24
CA THR A 195 13.80 -27.49 44.15
C THR A 195 12.93 -28.74 44.04
N THR A 196 12.91 -29.52 45.12
CA THR A 196 12.04 -30.67 45.37
C THR A 196 10.58 -30.23 45.52
N GLY A 197 9.69 -30.73 44.65
CA GLY A 197 8.23 -30.67 44.78
C GLY A 197 7.63 -32.07 45.01
N PRO A 198 6.46 -32.19 45.67
CA PRO A 198 5.89 -33.44 46.18
C PRO A 198 5.22 -34.35 45.11
N PRO A 199 4.92 -35.63 45.44
CA PRO A 199 4.74 -36.72 44.48
C PRO A 199 3.39 -36.71 43.72
N PRO A 200 3.32 -37.43 42.58
CA PRO A 200 2.14 -37.48 41.71
C PRO A 200 1.03 -38.35 42.32
N GLY A 201 -0.18 -37.77 42.36
CA GLY A 201 -1.42 -38.50 42.58
C GLY A 201 -1.85 -39.24 41.32
N GLU A 202 -2.33 -40.46 41.53
CA GLU A 202 -2.82 -41.43 40.56
C GLU A 202 -3.81 -40.81 39.57
N SER A 203 -3.46 -40.84 38.28
CA SER A 203 -4.38 -40.52 37.19
C SER A 203 -5.00 -41.82 36.69
N GLN A 204 -6.30 -42.00 36.94
CA GLN A 204 -7.10 -43.07 36.35
C GLN A 204 -7.30 -42.80 34.84
N PRO A 205 -7.28 -43.83 33.98
CA PRO A 205 -7.64 -43.67 32.58
C PRO A 205 -9.16 -43.56 32.44
N ILE A 206 -9.66 -42.37 32.10
CA ILE A 206 -11.01 -42.21 31.57
C ILE A 206 -10.96 -42.66 30.11
N ALA A 207 -11.52 -43.83 29.83
CA ALA A 207 -11.86 -44.27 28.49
C ALA A 207 -12.97 -43.35 27.95
N ILE A 208 -12.58 -42.36 27.15
CA ILE A 208 -13.51 -41.60 26.32
C ILE A 208 -13.62 -42.35 25.00
N ASP A 209 -14.63 -43.21 24.93
CA ASP A 209 -15.18 -43.74 23.68
C ASP A 209 -15.81 -42.54 22.94
N ARG A 210 -15.05 -41.98 22.00
CA ARG A 210 -15.52 -40.92 21.10
C ARG A 210 -15.45 -41.48 19.70
N ASP A 211 -16.61 -41.92 19.21
CA ASP A 211 -16.86 -42.08 17.78
C ASP A 211 -16.40 -40.81 17.05
N PRO A 212 -15.56 -40.92 16.01
CA PRO A 212 -15.22 -39.78 15.19
C PRO A 212 -16.50 -39.31 14.46
N PRO A 213 -16.83 -38.01 14.49
CA PRO A 213 -17.88 -37.50 13.62
C PRO A 213 -17.43 -37.67 12.17
N ASP A 214 -18.28 -38.27 11.33
CA ASP A 214 -18.16 -38.29 9.88
C ASP A 214 -17.98 -36.84 9.38
N GLU A 215 -16.75 -36.50 8.98
CA GLU A 215 -16.48 -35.27 8.25
C GLU A 215 -16.94 -35.45 6.79
N PRO A 216 -17.87 -34.63 6.27
CA PRO A 216 -18.20 -34.64 4.86
C PRO A 216 -17.06 -33.99 4.06
N GLU A 217 -16.00 -34.75 3.80
CA GLU A 217 -15.08 -34.52 2.69
C GLU A 217 -15.86 -34.75 1.38
N ASP A 218 -16.48 -33.72 0.78
CA ASP A 218 -16.74 -33.65 -0.69
C ASP A 218 -17.66 -32.51 -1.18
N GLU A 219 -17.95 -31.45 -0.42
CA GLU A 219 -18.83 -30.37 -0.94
C GLU A 219 -18.09 -29.11 -1.44
N PHE A 220 -16.79 -28.94 -1.11
CA PHE A 220 -16.07 -27.71 -1.51
C PHE A 220 -15.50 -27.75 -2.94
N GLU A 221 -15.22 -28.93 -3.50
CA GLU A 221 -14.69 -29.03 -4.87
C GLU A 221 -15.74 -28.85 -5.97
N ARG A 222 -17.04 -28.87 -5.65
CA ARG A 222 -18.12 -28.74 -6.65
C ARG A 222 -18.57 -27.31 -6.94
N ARG A 223 -18.01 -26.29 -6.28
CA ARG A 223 -18.44 -24.88 -6.44
C ARG A 223 -17.52 -24.00 -7.28
N ALA A 224 -16.41 -24.52 -7.80
CA ALA A 224 -15.49 -23.76 -8.66
C ALA A 224 -15.40 -24.26 -10.11
N THR A 225 -16.34 -25.08 -10.59
CA THR A 225 -16.48 -25.32 -12.03
C THR A 225 -17.18 -24.12 -12.66
N ILE A 226 -16.41 -23.09 -13.02
CA ILE A 226 -16.86 -22.07 -13.96
C ILE A 226 -17.07 -22.77 -15.29
N VAL A 227 -18.32 -23.15 -15.58
CA VAL A 227 -18.73 -23.62 -16.90
C VAL A 227 -18.64 -22.42 -17.83
N PHE A 228 -17.56 -22.37 -18.61
CA PHE A 228 -17.38 -21.38 -19.66
C PHE A 228 -18.34 -21.73 -20.80
N GLU A 229 -19.54 -21.15 -20.82
CA GLU A 229 -20.42 -21.22 -22.00
C GLU A 229 -19.81 -20.36 -23.12
N PRO A 230 -19.35 -20.94 -24.25
CA PRO A 230 -18.64 -20.20 -25.31
C PRO A 230 -19.51 -19.22 -26.13
N GLY A 231 -20.63 -18.74 -25.61
CA GLY A 231 -21.59 -17.88 -26.33
C GLY A 231 -22.15 -16.69 -25.55
N ALA A 232 -21.80 -16.51 -24.27
CA ALA A 232 -22.32 -15.39 -23.47
C ALA A 232 -21.65 -14.05 -23.80
N ILE A 233 -20.38 -14.07 -24.24
CA ILE A 233 -19.60 -12.85 -24.56
C ILE A 233 -20.15 -12.14 -25.80
N GLU A 234 -20.67 -12.86 -26.79
CA GLU A 234 -21.25 -12.23 -28.00
C GLU A 234 -22.55 -11.46 -27.72
N ARG A 235 -23.34 -11.85 -26.69
CA ARG A 235 -24.59 -11.13 -26.35
C ARG A 235 -24.35 -9.83 -25.59
N VAL A 236 -23.29 -9.75 -24.79
CA VAL A 236 -22.93 -8.52 -24.07
C VAL A 236 -22.33 -7.47 -25.02
N ILE A 237 -21.53 -7.90 -26.00
CA ILE A 237 -20.98 -7.01 -27.04
C ILE A 237 -22.10 -6.46 -27.95
N ALA A 238 -23.11 -7.27 -28.27
CA ALA A 238 -24.27 -6.83 -29.07
C ALA A 238 -25.18 -5.82 -28.34
N ALA A 239 -25.28 -5.90 -27.01
CA ALA A 239 -26.10 -4.96 -26.23
C ALA A 239 -25.40 -3.61 -25.96
N SER A 240 -24.05 -3.58 -25.95
CA SER A 240 -23.28 -2.36 -25.63
C SER A 240 -23.10 -1.39 -26.82
N HIS A 241 -23.55 -1.75 -28.04
CA HIS A 241 -23.41 -0.91 -29.24
C HIS A 241 -24.63 -0.02 -29.55
N LYS A 242 -25.62 0.04 -28.64
CA LYS A 242 -26.79 0.94 -28.78
C LYS A 242 -26.63 2.29 -28.07
N ARG A 243 -25.39 2.76 -27.88
CA ARG A 243 -25.13 4.14 -27.47
C ARG A 243 -25.15 5.01 -28.73
N THR A 244 -26.25 5.72 -28.91
CA THR A 244 -26.49 6.72 -29.95
C THR A 244 -25.29 7.67 -30.06
N GLN A 245 -24.46 7.47 -31.09
CA GLN A 245 -23.46 8.45 -31.48
C GLN A 245 -24.19 9.74 -31.87
N PRO A 246 -23.88 10.90 -31.28
CA PRO A 246 -24.33 12.17 -31.85
C PRO A 246 -23.75 12.31 -33.27
N PRO A 247 -24.46 12.95 -34.21
CA PRO A 247 -24.03 13.05 -35.60
C PRO A 247 -22.67 13.73 -35.67
N VAL A 248 -21.66 12.97 -36.14
CA VAL A 248 -20.33 13.46 -36.44
C VAL A 248 -20.46 14.51 -37.54
N ALA A 249 -20.08 15.75 -37.24
CA ALA A 249 -20.01 16.81 -38.23
C ALA A 249 -19.05 16.38 -39.36
N PRO A 250 -19.43 16.57 -40.63
CA PRO A 250 -18.59 16.17 -41.76
C PRO A 250 -17.24 16.91 -41.69
N PRO A 251 -16.13 16.24 -42.04
CA PRO A 251 -14.82 16.88 -42.07
C PRO A 251 -14.83 18.06 -43.05
N PRO A 252 -14.10 19.15 -42.74
CA PRO A 252 -13.99 20.30 -43.64
C PRO A 252 -13.44 19.82 -45.00
N ARG A 253 -14.17 20.13 -46.06
CA ARG A 253 -13.77 19.83 -47.45
C ARG A 253 -12.42 20.49 -47.72
N ALA A 254 -11.47 19.68 -48.18
CA ALA A 254 -10.18 20.16 -48.70
C ALA A 254 -10.43 21.24 -49.76
N SER A 255 -9.83 22.40 -49.55
CA SER A 255 -9.82 23.48 -50.55
C SER A 255 -9.10 23.00 -51.81
N PRO A 256 -9.57 23.40 -53.01
CA PRO A 256 -8.89 23.06 -54.26
C PRO A 256 -7.48 23.68 -54.28
N PRO A 257 -6.53 23.06 -55.02
CA PRO A 257 -5.18 23.57 -55.16
C PRO A 257 -5.21 24.94 -55.85
N GLY A 258 -4.94 25.99 -55.06
CA GLY A 258 -4.78 27.36 -55.54
C GLY A 258 -3.47 27.53 -56.30
N GLU A 259 -3.55 28.34 -57.35
CA GLU A 259 -2.48 28.74 -58.27
C GLU A 259 -1.20 29.23 -57.57
N PRO A 260 -0.02 29.08 -58.20
CA PRO A 260 1.24 29.57 -57.67
C PRO A 260 1.26 31.10 -57.68
N LEU A 261 1.10 31.71 -56.50
CA LEU A 261 1.35 33.13 -56.29
C LEU A 261 2.86 33.41 -56.40
N LEU A 262 3.20 34.19 -57.42
CA LEU A 262 4.49 34.82 -57.63
C LEU A 262 4.95 35.56 -56.37
N ALA A 263 6.21 35.29 -55.99
CA ALA A 263 6.90 35.92 -54.88
C ALA A 263 6.90 37.45 -55.02
N GLN A 264 6.36 38.14 -54.01
CA GLN A 264 6.67 39.55 -53.77
C GLN A 264 7.77 39.65 -52.70
N PRO A 265 8.78 40.52 -52.90
CA PRO A 265 9.83 40.72 -51.92
C PRO A 265 9.30 41.49 -50.70
N LEU A 266 9.54 40.96 -49.51
CA LEU A 266 9.27 41.62 -48.24
C LEU A 266 10.28 42.77 -48.04
N THR A 267 9.78 44.00 -48.13
CA THR A 267 10.46 45.19 -47.62
C THR A 267 10.35 45.19 -46.10
N ILE A 268 11.48 45.10 -45.40
CA ILE A 268 11.56 45.22 -43.95
C ILE A 268 11.60 46.71 -43.62
N GLU A 269 10.46 47.29 -43.26
CA GLU A 269 10.42 48.60 -42.59
C GLU A 269 10.69 48.42 -41.10
N SER A 270 11.84 48.95 -40.67
CA SER A 270 12.19 49.17 -39.28
C SER A 270 11.31 50.28 -38.70
N ALA A 271 10.42 49.94 -37.78
CA ALA A 271 9.76 50.90 -36.90
C ALA A 271 10.23 50.68 -35.47
N ALA A 272 10.68 51.78 -34.87
CA ALA A 272 11.29 51.92 -33.57
C ALA A 272 10.48 51.30 -32.42
N ILE A 273 11.15 50.50 -31.60
CA ILE A 273 10.71 50.17 -30.24
C ILE A 273 11.43 51.18 -29.33
N GLU A 274 10.69 52.21 -28.92
CA GLU A 274 11.11 53.11 -27.83
C GLU A 274 11.14 52.33 -26.51
N ALA A 275 12.27 52.47 -25.84
CA ALA A 275 12.54 51.91 -24.53
C ALA A 275 11.77 52.67 -23.45
N ILE A 276 10.79 52.01 -22.83
CA ILE A 276 10.26 52.41 -21.52
C ILE A 276 10.96 51.53 -20.49
N SER A 277 12.02 52.09 -19.93
CA SER A 277 12.78 51.54 -18.81
C SER A 277 12.16 52.10 -17.52
N GLU A 278 11.26 51.33 -16.89
CA GLU A 278 10.81 51.62 -15.53
C GLU A 278 11.73 50.92 -14.50
N PRO A 279 12.23 51.62 -13.48
CA PRO A 279 13.10 51.04 -12.47
C PRO A 279 12.29 50.24 -11.45
N ILE A 280 12.63 48.96 -11.31
CA ILE A 280 12.15 48.08 -10.23
C ILE A 280 12.66 48.63 -8.88
N PRO A 281 11.78 48.96 -7.90
CA PRO A 281 12.23 49.35 -6.58
C PRO A 281 12.81 48.15 -5.83
N LEU A 282 14.10 48.25 -5.56
CA LEU A 282 14.88 47.36 -4.70
C LEU A 282 14.36 47.49 -3.26
N VAL A 283 13.47 46.59 -2.83
CA VAL A 283 13.07 46.48 -1.43
C VAL A 283 14.26 45.91 -0.65
N ARG A 284 14.98 46.81 0.02
CA ARG A 284 15.93 46.48 1.08
C ARG A 284 15.15 45.93 2.27
N THR A 285 15.17 44.62 2.47
CA THR A 285 14.78 44.03 3.75
C THR A 285 15.91 44.29 4.75
N GLU A 286 15.71 45.27 5.62
CA GLU A 286 16.64 45.57 6.69
C GLU A 286 16.67 44.42 7.71
N LEU A 287 17.88 43.95 7.97
CA LEU A 287 18.26 43.09 9.08
C LEU A 287 17.99 43.83 10.39
N SER A 288 17.02 43.38 11.17
CA SER A 288 16.93 43.73 12.59
C SER A 288 17.66 42.65 13.42
N PRO A 289 18.61 43.04 14.29
CA PRO A 289 19.30 42.12 15.17
C PRO A 289 18.65 42.05 16.56
N THR A 290 18.93 40.94 17.25
CA THR A 290 18.96 40.82 18.72
C THR A 290 17.62 40.73 19.45
N MET A 291 17.19 39.51 19.76
CA MET A 291 16.56 39.22 21.04
C MET A 291 17.30 38.08 21.75
N THR A 292 18.16 38.52 22.66
CA THR A 292 18.59 37.89 23.91
C THR A 292 17.72 36.73 24.39
N ALA A 293 18.30 35.53 24.40
CA ALA A 293 17.78 34.39 25.12
C ALA A 293 18.01 34.59 26.62
N ALA A 294 16.93 34.72 27.39
CA ALA A 294 16.95 34.62 28.85
C ALA A 294 16.89 33.14 29.28
N PRO A 295 17.64 32.73 30.32
CA PRO A 295 17.58 31.37 30.83
C PRO A 295 16.30 31.15 31.63
N VAL A 296 15.53 30.13 31.25
CA VAL A 296 14.41 29.61 32.02
C VAL A 296 14.96 28.83 33.22
N GLN A 297 14.92 29.45 34.39
CA GLN A 297 14.94 28.75 35.67
C GLN A 297 13.72 27.83 35.74
N ARG A 298 13.95 26.51 35.74
CA ARG A 298 12.94 25.55 36.18
C ARG A 298 13.08 25.39 37.68
N ASP A 299 12.20 26.09 38.39
CA ASP A 299 11.91 25.79 39.78
C ASP A 299 11.30 24.39 39.88
N ALA A 300 11.89 23.63 40.79
CA ALA A 300 11.36 22.39 41.30
C ALA A 300 10.17 22.72 42.20
N ASP A 301 8.98 22.25 41.83
CA ASP A 301 7.89 22.13 42.79
C ASP A 301 7.17 20.80 42.58
N ALA A 302 7.40 19.91 43.54
CA ALA A 302 6.60 18.72 43.76
C ALA A 302 5.19 19.13 44.22
N PRO A 303 4.19 18.31 43.92
CA PRO A 303 3.33 17.94 45.03
C PRO A 303 2.93 16.46 45.06
N ARG A 304 3.18 15.90 46.24
CA ARG A 304 2.22 15.17 47.08
C ARG A 304 1.58 13.91 46.48
N SER A 305 2.14 12.79 46.94
CA SER A 305 1.43 11.54 47.22
C SER A 305 0.07 11.79 47.89
N GLY A 306 -1.01 11.59 47.14
CA GLY A 306 -2.36 11.45 47.65
C GLY A 306 -2.80 9.99 47.49
N SER A 307 -2.74 9.22 48.57
CA SER A 307 -3.44 7.94 48.69
C SER A 307 -4.96 8.19 48.70
N PRO A 308 -5.77 7.46 47.93
CA PRO A 308 -7.18 7.28 48.24
C PRO A 308 -7.39 6.11 49.21
N PRO A 309 -8.32 6.25 50.18
CA PRO A 309 -8.70 5.21 51.13
C PRO A 309 -9.62 4.19 50.46
N GLY A 310 -9.69 3.01 51.06
CA GLY A 310 -10.40 1.87 50.51
C GLY A 310 -11.91 1.82 50.81
N ILE A 311 -12.44 0.65 50.46
CA ILE A 311 -13.68 0.02 50.93
C ILE A 311 -14.97 0.61 50.35
N THR A 312 -15.67 -0.18 49.52
CA THR A 312 -16.94 -0.81 49.93
C THR A 312 -17.23 -2.03 49.07
N ASP A 313 -17.21 -3.16 49.76
CA ASP A 313 -17.81 -4.44 49.44
C ASP A 313 -19.35 -4.28 49.50
N SER A 314 -20.04 -4.61 48.41
CA SER A 314 -21.50 -4.68 48.34
C SER A 314 -21.87 -6.00 47.69
N GLY A 315 -22.29 -6.94 48.53
CA GLY A 315 -22.85 -8.22 48.09
C GLY A 315 -24.21 -8.08 47.41
N PRO A 316 -24.66 -9.11 46.69
CA PRO A 316 -25.97 -9.13 46.05
C PRO A 316 -27.07 -9.52 47.05
N LEU A 317 -28.21 -8.84 46.94
CA LEU A 317 -29.50 -9.23 47.49
C LEU A 317 -30.35 -9.86 46.38
N ALA A 318 -30.91 -11.02 46.70
CA ALA A 318 -31.93 -11.82 46.01
C ALA A 318 -31.47 -12.70 44.83
#